data_AF-A0A399SNS0-F1
#
_entry.id   AF-A0A399SNS0-F1
#
_cell.length_a   1.000
_cell.length_b   1.000
_cell.length_c   1.000
_cell.angle_alpha   90.00
_cell.angle_beta   90.00
_cell.angle_gamma   90.00
#
_symmetry.space_group_name_H-M   'P 1'
#
loop_
_entity.id
_entity.type
_entity.pdbx_description
1 polymer ?
#
loop_
_entity_poly.entity_id
_entity_poly.type
_entity_poly.pdbx_seq_one_letter_code
_entity_poly.pdbx_strand_id
1 'polypeptide(L)'
;RAARAGEALPSIVSGTGVPRTRRIVAGIRRGVLDSQGLIARFEEDGVVWTDGGRDQVDAVIWATGFRPEIRHLAPLGLREKEGGVRVESGVSARDPRLFLAGYGPQASTIGANRAGRRVARQVIAALG
;
A
#
# COMPACT_ATOMS: atom_id res chain seq x y z
N ARG A 1 0.04 -11.33 -4.60
CA ARG A 1 -0.04 -12.42 -3.61
C ARG A 1 -1.01 -12.05 -2.50
N ALA A 2 -0.72 -11.02 -1.70
CA ALA A 2 -1.57 -10.53 -0.61
C ALA A 2 -3.07 -10.43 -0.95
N ALA A 3 -3.42 -9.77 -2.07
CA ALA A 3 -4.82 -9.68 -2.52
C ALA A 3 -5.51 -11.04 -2.71
N ARG A 4 -4.83 -12.05 -3.28
CA ARG A 4 -5.39 -13.41 -3.43
C ARG A 4 -5.48 -14.17 -2.11
N ALA A 5 -4.66 -13.81 -1.14
CA ALA A 5 -4.65 -14.40 0.19
C ALA A 5 -5.64 -13.72 1.16
N GLY A 6 -6.17 -12.53 0.81
CA GLY A 6 -7.00 -11.75 1.73
C GLY A 6 -6.19 -10.93 2.74
N GLU A 7 -4.87 -10.90 2.61
CA GLU A 7 -3.98 -10.18 3.51
C GLU A 7 -4.10 -8.66 3.30
N ALA A 8 -3.76 -7.90 4.35
CA ALA A 8 -3.48 -6.48 4.22
C ALA A 8 -2.48 -6.22 3.07
N LEU A 9 -2.80 -5.23 2.24
CA LEU A 9 -1.97 -4.93 1.08
C LEU A 9 -0.64 -4.32 1.53
N PRO A 10 0.51 -4.85 1.06
CA PRO A 10 1.80 -4.26 1.37
C PRO A 10 1.96 -2.93 0.66
N SER A 11 2.94 -2.14 1.11
CA SER A 11 3.33 -0.91 0.43
C SER A 11 3.71 -1.17 -1.03
N ILE A 12 3.30 -0.29 -1.94
CA ILE A 12 3.65 -0.43 -3.37
C ILE A 12 5.17 -0.44 -3.57
N VAL A 13 5.90 0.39 -2.81
CA VAL A 13 7.36 0.44 -2.91
C VAL A 13 8.05 -0.84 -2.43
N SER A 14 7.37 -1.71 -1.66
CA SER A 14 7.94 -3.02 -1.32
C SER A 14 8.01 -3.95 -2.53
N GLY A 15 7.15 -3.75 -3.53
CA GLY A 15 7.15 -4.51 -4.78
C GLY A 15 7.89 -3.82 -5.92
N THR A 16 7.82 -2.49 -6.00
CA THR A 16 8.45 -1.72 -7.09
C THR A 16 9.87 -1.25 -6.76
N GLY A 17 10.23 -1.22 -5.48
CA GLY A 17 11.39 -0.48 -4.99
C GLY A 17 11.20 1.04 -5.10
N VAL A 18 12.21 1.77 -4.63
CA VAL A 18 12.34 3.23 -4.81
C VAL A 18 13.33 3.49 -5.95
N PRO A 19 12.93 4.20 -7.03
CA PRO A 19 13.82 4.46 -8.16
C PRO A 19 15.07 5.27 -7.77
N ARG A 20 16.26 4.82 -8.17
CA ARG A 20 17.53 5.55 -7.92
C ARG A 20 17.79 6.62 -8.99
N THR A 21 16.96 7.66 -9.01
CA THR A 21 17.16 8.81 -9.91
C THR A 21 18.45 9.56 -9.56
N ARG A 22 18.96 10.38 -10.49
CA ARG A 22 20.15 11.23 -10.24
C ARG A 22 19.99 12.08 -8.97
N ARG A 23 18.77 12.60 -8.72
CA ARG A 23 18.44 13.39 -7.52
C ARG A 23 18.57 12.56 -6.24
N ILE A 24 18.04 11.34 -6.21
CA ILE A 24 18.11 10.46 -5.03
C ILE A 24 19.55 10.04 -4.76
N VAL A 25 20.31 9.66 -5.80
CA VAL A 25 21.73 9.31 -5.64
C VAL A 25 22.55 10.49 -5.12
N ALA A 26 22.31 11.71 -5.62
CA ALA A 26 22.97 12.89 -5.10
C ALA A 26 22.58 13.18 -3.63
N GLY A 27 21.33 12.93 -3.24
CA GLY A 27 20.88 13.08 -1.85
C GLY A 27 21.58 12.12 -0.90
N ILE A 28 21.69 10.85 -1.28
CA ILE A 28 22.44 9.83 -0.51
C ILE A 28 23.91 10.24 -0.38
N ARG A 29 24.55 10.67 -1.47
CA ARG A 29 25.96 11.09 -1.45
C ARG A 29 26.23 12.30 -0.56
N ARG A 30 25.24 13.19 -0.39
CA ARG A 30 25.33 14.34 0.52
C ARG A 30 24.94 14.01 1.97
N GLY A 31 24.53 12.77 2.26
CA GLY A 31 24.06 12.37 3.59
C GLY A 31 22.67 12.90 3.96
N VAL A 32 21.93 13.54 3.06
CA VAL A 32 20.57 14.07 3.37
C VAL A 32 19.48 13.01 3.26
N LEU A 33 19.80 11.85 2.67
CA LEU A 33 18.93 10.68 2.61
C LEU A 33 19.62 9.54 3.37
N ASP A 34 19.81 9.75 4.67
CA ASP A 34 20.37 8.78 5.60
C ASP A 34 19.30 8.35 6.61
N SER A 35 19.10 7.05 6.74
CA SER A 35 18.01 6.48 7.54
C SER A 35 18.53 6.08 8.91
N GLN A 36 17.99 6.68 9.97
CA GLN A 36 18.29 6.32 11.36
C GLN A 36 17.62 5.00 11.80
N GLY A 37 16.82 4.37 10.93
CA GLY A 37 16.16 3.11 11.21
C GLY A 37 14.77 3.30 11.81
N LEU A 38 14.36 2.36 12.68
CA LEU A 38 13.02 2.37 13.27
C LEU A 38 12.99 3.18 14.57
N ILE A 39 11.90 3.92 14.77
CA ILE A 39 11.59 4.58 16.03
C ILE A 39 11.10 3.51 17.01
N ALA A 40 11.73 3.42 18.18
CA ALA A 40 11.30 2.56 19.28
C ALA A 40 10.17 3.20 20.09
N ARG A 41 10.27 4.50 20.37
CA ARG A 41 9.21 5.29 21.04
C ARG A 41 9.36 6.79 20.77
N PHE A 42 8.26 7.52 20.97
CA PHE A 42 8.26 8.97 21.08
C PHE A 42 8.45 9.38 22.55
N GLU A 43 9.12 10.50 22.76
CA GLU A 43 9.20 11.24 24.02
C GLU A 43 8.52 12.61 23.82
N GLU A 44 8.43 13.43 24.85
CA GLU A 44 7.70 14.71 24.81
C GLU A 44 8.22 15.67 23.72
N ASP A 45 9.53 15.70 23.52
CA ASP A 45 10.25 16.60 22.62
C ASP A 45 11.10 15.85 21.56
N GLY A 46 10.92 14.53 21.41
CA GLY A 46 11.88 13.71 20.70
C GLY A 46 11.46 12.29 20.35
N VAL A 47 12.42 11.54 19.80
CA VAL A 47 12.29 10.12 19.49
C VAL A 47 13.48 9.34 20.03
N VAL A 48 13.23 8.08 20.37
CA VAL A 48 14.27 7.10 20.67
C VAL A 48 14.26 6.04 19.58
N TRP A 49 15.42 5.82 18.98
CA TRP A 49 15.65 4.84 17.93
C TRP A 49 15.82 3.43 18.52
N THR A 50 15.63 2.40 17.70
CA THR A 50 15.75 0.99 18.14
C THR A 50 17.16 0.58 18.55
N ASP A 51 18.18 1.33 18.14
CA ASP A 51 19.57 1.13 18.58
C ASP A 51 19.90 1.87 19.89
N GLY A 52 18.93 2.62 20.45
CA GLY A 52 19.08 3.41 21.68
C GLY A 52 19.44 4.88 21.46
N GLY A 53 19.73 5.30 20.22
CA GLY A 53 19.97 6.71 19.89
C GLY A 53 18.76 7.60 20.19
N ARG A 54 18.98 8.90 20.36
CA ARG A 54 17.93 9.86 20.67
C ARG A 54 18.13 11.15 19.90
N ASP A 55 17.03 11.69 19.37
CA ASP A 55 17.00 12.99 18.72
C ASP A 55 15.79 13.80 19.20
N GLN A 56 15.98 15.10 19.41
CA GLN A 56 14.88 16.05 19.57
C GLN A 56 14.25 16.33 18.20
N VAL A 57 12.91 16.37 18.13
CA VAL A 57 12.18 16.63 16.88
C VAL A 57 11.00 17.57 17.13
N ASP A 58 10.92 18.64 16.34
CA ASP A 58 9.81 19.60 16.43
C ASP A 58 8.54 19.13 15.71
N ALA A 59 8.70 18.26 14.71
CA ALA A 59 7.63 17.81 13.85
C ALA A 59 7.86 16.41 13.29
N VAL A 60 6.76 15.70 13.04
CA VAL A 60 6.77 14.35 12.45
C VAL A 60 5.96 14.36 11.15
N ILE A 61 6.59 13.89 10.07
CA ILE A 61 5.90 13.66 8.80
C ILE A 61 5.62 12.16 8.66
N TRP A 62 4.35 11.77 8.75
CA TRP A 62 3.92 10.39 8.59
C TRP A 62 3.87 9.97 7.12
N ALA A 63 5.04 9.68 6.56
CA ALA A 63 5.18 9.12 5.21
C ALA A 63 4.98 7.59 5.17
N THR A 64 4.06 7.05 5.98
CA THR A 64 3.86 5.59 6.20
C THR A 64 2.90 4.92 5.22
N GLY A 65 2.44 5.66 4.20
CA GLY A 65 1.57 5.15 3.14
C GLY A 65 0.08 5.21 3.47
N PHE A 66 -0.70 4.36 2.81
CA PHE A 66 -2.17 4.40 2.86
C PHE A 66 -2.77 2.99 2.96
N ARG A 67 -3.99 2.92 3.47
CA ARG A 67 -4.85 1.73 3.39
C ARG A 67 -5.87 1.91 2.26
N PRO A 68 -6.39 0.82 1.67
CA PRO A 68 -7.47 0.92 0.69
C PRO A 68 -8.72 1.57 1.29
N GLU A 69 -9.26 2.58 0.62
CA GLU A 69 -10.53 3.20 1.00
C GLU A 69 -11.70 2.38 0.44
N ILE A 70 -12.16 1.43 1.25
CA ILE A 70 -13.25 0.52 0.92
C ILE A 70 -14.30 0.46 2.04
N ARG A 71 -14.37 1.51 2.89
CA ARG A 71 -15.32 1.51 4.03
C ARG A 71 -16.78 1.44 3.58
N HIS A 72 -17.08 1.99 2.41
CA HIS A 72 -18.42 1.90 1.80
C HIS A 72 -18.85 0.45 1.49
N LEU A 73 -17.92 -0.51 1.45
CA LEU A 73 -18.20 -1.94 1.26
C LEU A 73 -18.35 -2.71 2.58
N ALA A 74 -18.23 -2.06 3.74
CA ALA A 74 -18.30 -2.72 5.04
C ALA A 74 -19.59 -3.56 5.25
N PRO A 75 -20.80 -3.10 4.85
CA PRO A 75 -22.02 -3.90 5.00
C PRO A 75 -22.02 -5.24 4.25
N LEU A 76 -21.15 -5.41 3.25
CA LEU A 76 -21.06 -6.63 2.44
C LEU A 76 -20.23 -7.74 3.11
N GLY A 77 -19.58 -7.47 4.25
CA GLY A 77 -18.85 -8.51 5.01
C GLY A 77 -17.67 -9.14 4.26
N LEU A 78 -17.03 -8.39 3.35
CA LEU A 78 -16.01 -8.93 2.43
C LEU A 78 -14.58 -8.97 3.00
N ARG A 79 -14.36 -8.39 4.18
CA ARG A 79 -13.03 -8.34 4.81
C ARG A 79 -12.67 -9.71 5.40
N GLU A 80 -11.45 -10.13 5.12
CA GLU A 80 -10.84 -11.33 5.69
C GLU A 80 -10.19 -11.02 7.04
N LYS A 81 -9.97 -12.07 7.85
CA LYS A 81 -9.33 -11.95 9.16
C LYS A 81 -7.89 -11.44 9.03
N GLU A 82 -7.25 -11.71 7.91
CA GLU A 82 -5.90 -11.31 7.53
C GLU A 82 -5.80 -9.82 7.15
N GLY A 83 -6.92 -9.07 7.18
CA GLY A 83 -6.93 -7.60 7.14
C GLY A 83 -7.18 -6.96 5.78
N GLY A 84 -7.36 -7.75 4.72
CA GLY A 84 -7.70 -7.29 3.37
C GLY A 84 -9.04 -7.86 2.86
N VAL A 85 -9.31 -7.64 1.58
CA VAL A 85 -10.36 -8.34 0.81
C VAL A 85 -9.67 -9.33 -0.12
N ARG A 86 -10.19 -10.57 -0.17
CA ARG A 86 -9.70 -11.58 -1.11
C ARG A 86 -10.15 -11.25 -2.53
N VAL A 87 -9.21 -10.89 -3.40
CA VAL A 87 -9.44 -10.48 -4.78
C VAL A 87 -8.61 -11.32 -5.74
N GLU A 88 -9.28 -11.92 -6.72
CA GLU A 88 -8.68 -12.71 -7.77
C GLU A 88 -8.94 -12.08 -9.13
N SER A 89 -7.88 -11.71 -9.84
CA SER A 89 -7.96 -11.09 -11.17
C SER A 89 -8.84 -9.84 -11.26
N GLY A 90 -9.10 -9.16 -10.14
CA GLY A 90 -9.95 -7.96 -10.05
C GLY A 90 -11.37 -8.26 -9.56
N VAL A 91 -11.70 -9.49 -9.20
CA VAL A 91 -13.02 -9.92 -8.71
C VAL A 91 -12.92 -10.32 -7.24
N SER A 92 -13.89 -9.93 -6.42
CA SER A 92 -13.98 -10.41 -5.04
C SER A 92 -14.26 -11.91 -5.00
N ALA A 93 -13.53 -12.65 -4.17
CA ALA A 93 -13.75 -14.09 -4.01
C ALA A 93 -15.05 -14.42 -3.24
N ARG A 94 -15.57 -13.46 -2.44
CA ARG A 94 -16.78 -13.65 -1.62
C ARG A 94 -18.06 -13.21 -2.32
N ASP A 95 -17.97 -12.22 -3.21
CA ASP A 95 -19.10 -11.75 -4.01
C ASP A 95 -18.65 -11.57 -5.47
N PRO A 96 -18.98 -12.50 -6.37
CA PRO A 96 -18.52 -12.45 -7.77
C PRO A 96 -19.12 -11.28 -8.56
N ARG A 97 -20.08 -10.55 -7.99
CA ARG A 97 -20.66 -9.34 -8.58
C ARG A 97 -19.82 -8.09 -8.28
N LEU A 98 -18.89 -8.18 -7.32
CA LEU A 98 -18.03 -7.06 -6.94
C LEU A 98 -16.66 -7.15 -7.62
N PHE A 99 -16.30 -6.07 -8.31
CA PHE A 99 -15.02 -5.91 -8.97
C PHE A 99 -14.21 -4.79 -8.33
N LEU A 100 -12.91 -4.99 -8.15
CA LEU A 100 -11.97 -4.04 -7.56
C LEU A 100 -10.85 -3.71 -8.55
N ALA A 101 -11.00 -2.60 -9.27
CA ALA A 101 -9.95 -2.07 -10.13
C ALA A 101 -8.93 -1.25 -9.32
N GLY A 102 -7.64 -1.46 -9.56
CA GLY A 102 -6.58 -0.72 -8.86
C GLY A 102 -6.31 -1.18 -7.42
N TYR A 103 -6.99 -2.22 -6.95
CA TYR A 103 -6.75 -2.79 -5.61
C TYR A 103 -5.46 -3.62 -5.57
N GLY A 104 -4.60 -3.32 -4.60
CA GLY A 104 -3.33 -4.00 -4.41
C GLY A 104 -2.25 -3.60 -5.41
N PRO A 105 -1.48 -4.54 -5.99
CA PRO A 105 -0.34 -4.24 -6.87
C PRO A 105 -0.73 -3.53 -8.18
N GLN A 106 -2.03 -3.28 -8.40
CA GLN A 106 -2.56 -2.55 -9.54
C GLN A 106 -2.67 -1.04 -9.29
N ALA A 107 -2.35 -0.54 -8.10
CA ALA A 107 -2.44 0.87 -7.74
C ALA A 107 -1.36 1.78 -8.38
N SER A 108 -0.93 1.48 -9.61
CA SER A 108 -0.11 2.38 -10.44
C SER A 108 -0.91 2.88 -11.62
N THR A 109 -0.55 4.00 -12.24
CA THR A 109 -1.26 4.54 -13.40
C THR A 109 -1.39 3.52 -14.53
N ILE A 110 -0.30 2.81 -14.86
CA ILE A 110 -0.28 1.76 -15.88
C ILE A 110 -1.04 0.51 -15.40
N GLY A 111 -0.88 0.14 -14.12
CA GLY A 111 -1.54 -1.01 -13.51
C GLY A 111 -3.07 -0.85 -13.51
N ALA A 112 -3.56 0.32 -13.13
CA ALA A 112 -4.96 0.68 -13.03
C ALA A 112 -5.63 0.67 -14.41
N ASN A 113 -5.00 1.23 -15.45
CA ASN A 113 -5.55 1.18 -16.81
C ASN A 113 -5.72 -0.26 -17.32
N ARG A 114 -4.70 -1.12 -17.12
CA ARG A 114 -4.78 -2.53 -17.51
C ARG A 114 -5.82 -3.29 -16.69
N ALA A 115 -5.92 -2.99 -15.41
CA ALA A 115 -6.93 -3.55 -14.51
C ALA A 115 -8.35 -3.17 -14.94
N GLY A 116 -8.59 -1.89 -15.19
CA GLY A 116 -9.89 -1.37 -15.61
C GLY A 116 -10.37 -2.04 -16.90
N ARG A 117 -9.50 -2.13 -17.93
CA ARG A 117 -9.84 -2.84 -19.17
C ARG A 117 -10.20 -4.31 -18.94
N ARG A 118 -9.50 -5.00 -18.04
CA ARG A 118 -9.80 -6.40 -17.71
C ARG A 118 -11.14 -6.52 -16.98
N VAL A 119 -11.34 -5.73 -15.93
CA VAL A 119 -12.57 -5.70 -15.14
C VAL A 119 -13.77 -5.41 -16.03
N ALA A 120 -13.69 -4.43 -16.93
CA ALA A 120 -14.77 -4.12 -17.87
C ALA A 120 -15.17 -5.34 -18.73
N ARG A 121 -14.18 -6.08 -19.28
CA ARG A 121 -14.45 -7.30 -20.06
C ARG A 121 -15.09 -8.40 -19.21
N GLN A 122 -14.66 -8.55 -17.96
CA GLN A 122 -15.23 -9.53 -17.03
C GLN A 122 -16.67 -9.18 -16.65
N VAL A 123 -16.97 -7.90 -16.42
CA VAL A 123 -18.33 -7.42 -16.17
C VAL A 123 -19.24 -7.71 -17.36
N ILE A 124 -18.82 -7.38 -18.59
CA ILE A 124 -19.60 -7.68 -19.80
C ILE A 124 -19.86 -9.19 -19.92
N ALA A 125 -18.86 -10.03 -19.68
CA ALA A 125 -19.03 -11.48 -19.74
C ALA A 125 -19.98 -12.02 -18.64
N ALA A 126 -20.02 -11.38 -17.47
CA ALA A 126 -20.90 -11.78 -16.36
C ALA A 126 -22.36 -11.31 -16.54
N LEU A 127 -22.59 -10.31 -17.37
CA LEU A 127 -23.92 -9.76 -17.68
C LEU A 127 -24.51 -10.30 -18.99
N GLY A 128 -23.79 -11.18 -19.69
CA GLY A 128 -24.21 -11.79 -20.96
C GLY A 128 -25.49 -12.60 -20.85
#